data_AF-A0A1H5VSL4-F1
#
_entry.id   AF-A0A1H5VSL4-F1
#
_cell.length_a   1.000
_cell.length_b   1.000
_cell.length_c   1.000
_cell.angle_alpha   90.00
_cell.angle_beta   90.00
_cell.angle_gamma   90.00
#
_symmetry.space_group_name_H-M   'P 1'
#
loop_
_entity.id
_entity.type
_entity.pdbx_description
1 polymer ?
#
loop_
_entity_poly.entity_id
_entity_poly.type
_entity_poly.pdbx_seq_one_letter_code
_entity_poly.pdbx_strand_id
1 'polypeptide(L)'
;MFLKQLGIVLAIVFISLILFNLIRPYILKSKIKKIHIVMLLFIFAIVPPLFKVFYESIIFQYTQMILVSLATLAFVDMLTIEKMAKKKQVIGRPKPKPRRAKNNK
;
A
#
# COMPACT_ATOMS: atom_id res chain seq x y z
N MET A 1 -7.90 30.52 11.68
CA MET A 1 -8.12 29.64 10.51
C MET A 1 -7.32 28.35 10.57
N PHE A 2 -6.02 28.41 10.91
CA PHE A 2 -5.11 27.25 10.97
C PHE A 2 -5.63 26.05 11.79
N LEU A 3 -6.10 26.27 13.03
CA LEU A 3 -6.61 25.18 13.89
C LEU A 3 -7.82 24.43 13.30
N LYS A 4 -8.70 25.14 12.56
CA LYS A 4 -9.84 24.53 11.89
C LYS A 4 -9.39 23.64 10.72
N GLN A 5 -8.43 24.12 9.93
CA GLN A 5 -7.85 23.33 8.83
C GLN A 5 -7.09 22.11 9.36
N LEU A 6 -6.31 22.27 10.44
CA LEU A 6 -5.62 21.17 11.09
C LEU A 6 -6.62 20.09 11.56
N GLY A 7 -7.74 20.50 12.19
CA GLY A 7 -8.79 19.58 12.62
C GLY A 7 -9.41 18.81 11.45
N ILE A 8 -9.66 19.46 10.32
CA ILE A 8 -10.18 18.82 9.10
C ILE A 8 -9.17 17.79 8.56
N VAL A 9 -7.89 18.15 8.48
CA VAL A 9 -6.84 17.23 8.01
C VAL A 9 -6.73 16.02 8.95
N LEU A 10 -6.75 16.23 10.26
CA LEU A 10 -6.74 15.14 11.24
C LEU A 10 -7.95 14.21 11.07
N ALA A 11 -9.16 14.77 10.90
CA ALA A 11 -10.35 13.98 10.65
C ALA A 11 -10.22 13.14 9.37
N ILE A 12 -9.70 13.71 8.28
CA ILE A 12 -9.45 12.98 7.02
C ILE A 12 -8.47 11.83 7.24
N VAL A 13 -7.37 12.06 7.97
CA VAL A 13 -6.38 11.02 8.28
C VAL A 13 -7.03 9.89 9.08
N PHE A 14 -7.79 10.20 10.13
CA PHE A 14 -8.50 9.20 10.93
C PHE A 14 -9.48 8.37 10.10
N ILE A 15 -10.31 9.03 9.28
CA ILE A 15 -11.26 8.35 8.39
C ILE A 15 -10.52 7.43 7.41
N SER A 16 -9.42 7.91 6.84
CA SER A 16 -8.64 7.16 5.85
C SER A 16 -7.96 5.93 6.48
N LEU A 17 -7.49 6.02 7.72
CA LEU A 17 -6.94 4.87 8.45
C LEU A 17 -7.99 3.81 8.73
N ILE A 18 -9.19 4.22 9.16
CA ILE A 18 -10.31 3.30 9.40
C ILE A 18 -10.70 2.59 8.10
N LEU A 19 -10.92 3.35 7.03
CA LEU A 19 -11.23 2.82 5.70
C LEU A 19 -10.14 1.89 5.19
N PHE A 20 -8.87 2.26 5.37
CA PHE A 20 -7.75 1.43 4.95
C PHE A 20 -7.78 0.08 5.64
N ASN A 21 -7.96 0.05 6.96
CA ASN A 21 -8.01 -1.21 7.71
C ASN A 21 -9.17 -2.11 7.28
N LEU A 22 -10.32 -1.54 6.89
CA LEU A 22 -11.45 -2.29 6.35
C LEU A 22 -11.16 -2.88 4.96
N ILE A 23 -10.48 -2.13 4.09
CA ILE A 23 -10.23 -2.53 2.70
C ILE A 23 -8.97 -3.40 2.57
N ARG A 24 -7.99 -3.24 3.46
CA ARG A 24 -6.71 -3.97 3.50
C ARG A 24 -6.83 -5.49 3.28
N PRO A 25 -7.70 -6.25 3.97
CA PRO A 25 -7.81 -7.69 3.73
C PRO A 25 -8.20 -8.05 2.29
N TYR A 26 -9.00 -7.20 1.63
CA TYR A 26 -9.42 -7.40 0.25
C TYR A 26 -8.28 -7.10 -0.74
N ILE A 27 -7.48 -6.05 -0.46
CA ILE A 27 -6.29 -5.72 -1.26
C ILE A 27 -5.25 -6.86 -1.19
N LEU A 28 -5.04 -7.44 -0.02
CA LEU A 28 -4.08 -8.54 0.14
C LEU A 28 -4.54 -9.84 -0.53
N LYS A 29 -5.85 -10.10 -0.56
CA LYS A 29 -6.41 -11.25 -1.28
C LYS A 29 -6.32 -11.13 -2.80
N SER A 30 -6.33 -9.91 -3.35
CA SER A 30 -6.53 -9.66 -4.78
C SER A 30 -5.27 -9.75 -5.66
N LYS A 31 -4.12 -10.20 -5.14
CA LYS A 31 -2.84 -10.32 -5.89
C LYS A 31 -2.50 -9.06 -6.71
N ILE A 32 -2.89 -7.87 -6.24
CA ILE A 32 -2.64 -6.61 -6.93
C ILE A 32 -1.13 -6.34 -6.94
N LYS A 33 -0.56 -6.12 -8.13
CA LYS A 33 0.87 -5.75 -8.24
C LYS A 33 1.05 -4.27 -7.91
N LYS A 34 2.17 -3.93 -7.26
CA LYS A 34 2.59 -2.56 -6.91
C LYS A 34 2.43 -1.55 -8.07
N ILE A 35 2.72 -1.96 -9.30
CA ILE A 35 2.61 -1.09 -10.49
C ILE A 35 1.20 -0.54 -10.72
N HIS A 36 0.16 -1.28 -10.37
CA HIS A 36 -1.23 -0.82 -10.50
C HIS A 36 -1.52 0.33 -9.53
N ILE A 37 -0.99 0.25 -8.30
CA ILE A 37 -1.12 1.33 -7.32
C ILE A 37 -0.32 2.56 -7.74
N VAL A 38 0.87 2.38 -8.31
CA VAL A 38 1.67 3.48 -8.84
C VAL A 38 0.95 4.18 -10.00
N MET A 39 0.39 3.41 -10.94
CA MET A 39 -0.44 3.98 -12.02
C MET A 39 -1.66 4.71 -11.47
N LEU A 40 -2.33 4.16 -10.46
CA LEU A 40 -3.48 4.81 -9.82
C LEU A 40 -3.09 6.15 -9.17
N LEU A 41 -1.96 6.21 -8.46
CA LEU A 41 -1.43 7.45 -7.88
C LEU A 41 -1.07 8.47 -8.97
N PHE A 42 -0.51 8.02 -10.08
CA PHE A 42 -0.18 8.89 -11.21
C PHE A 42 -1.43 9.51 -11.84
N ILE A 43 -2.49 8.70 -12.02
CA ILE A 43 -3.80 9.19 -12.47
C ILE A 43 -4.33 10.23 -11.49
N PHE A 44 -4.31 9.96 -10.18
CA PHE A 44 -4.77 10.91 -9.18
C PHE A 44 -3.96 12.22 -9.15
N ALA A 45 -2.70 12.22 -9.59
CA ALA A 45 -1.90 13.44 -9.70
C ALA A 45 -2.24 14.27 -10.95
N ILE A 46 -2.60 13.62 -12.07
CA ILE A 46 -2.86 14.27 -13.37
C ILE A 46 -4.31 14.72 -13.52
N VAL A 47 -5.25 14.00 -12.92
CA VAL A 47 -6.69 14.31 -13.05
C VAL A 47 -7.05 15.71 -12.51
N PRO A 48 -6.54 16.21 -11.37
CA PRO A 48 -6.89 17.53 -10.86
C PRO A 48 -6.61 18.71 -11.79
N PRO A 49 -5.41 18.84 -12.40
CA PRO A 49 -5.15 19.93 -13.32
C PRO A 49 -6.01 19.84 -14.60
N LEU A 50 -6.40 18.65 -15.03
CA LEU A 50 -7.25 18.45 -16.21
C LEU A 50 -8.73 18.77 -15.97
N PHE A 51 -9.23 18.54 -14.75
CA PHE A 51 -10.65 18.65 -14.41
C PHE A 51 -10.92 19.75 -13.38
N LYS A 52 -10.26 20.91 -13.55
CA LYS A 52 -10.25 22.02 -12.59
C LYS A 52 -11.63 22.39 -12.03
N VAL A 53 -12.66 22.43 -12.88
CA VAL A 53 -14.05 22.78 -12.52
C VAL A 53 -14.64 21.85 -11.45
N PHE A 54 -14.36 20.55 -11.52
CA PHE A 54 -14.85 19.61 -10.52
C PHE A 54 -14.09 19.74 -9.19
N TYR A 55 -12.83 20.15 -9.26
CA TYR A 55 -11.95 20.35 -8.10
C TYR A 55 -12.11 21.70 -7.42
N GLU A 56 -12.98 22.59 -7.91
CA GLU A 56 -13.43 23.77 -7.15
C GLU A 56 -14.41 23.36 -6.04
N SER A 57 -15.06 22.20 -6.17
CA SER A 57 -15.93 21.65 -5.14
C SER A 57 -15.10 21.06 -4.00
N ILE A 58 -15.38 21.54 -2.78
CA ILE A 58 -14.78 21.06 -1.52
C ILE A 58 -14.97 19.54 -1.35
N ILE A 59 -16.12 19.01 -1.78
CA ILE A 59 -16.44 17.59 -1.65
C ILE A 59 -15.47 16.76 -2.49
N PHE A 60 -15.26 17.13 -3.75
CA PHE A 60 -14.33 16.43 -4.65
C PHE A 60 -12.90 16.51 -4.15
N GLN A 61 -12.47 17.66 -3.62
CA GLN A 61 -11.13 17.81 -3.03
C GLN A 61 -10.92 16.83 -1.86
N TYR A 62 -11.87 16.74 -0.93
CA TYR A 62 -11.75 15.84 0.22
C TYR A 62 -11.85 14.36 -0.19
N THR A 63 -12.74 14.02 -1.12
CA THR A 63 -12.82 12.65 -1.66
C THR A 63 -11.51 12.25 -2.31
N GLN A 64 -10.90 13.14 -3.10
CA GLN A 64 -9.61 12.86 -3.73
C GLN A 64 -8.49 12.72 -2.69
N MET A 65 -8.44 13.58 -1.66
CA MET A 65 -7.48 13.42 -0.56
C MET A 65 -7.61 12.06 0.12
N ILE A 66 -8.83 11.60 0.39
CA ILE A 66 -9.07 10.28 0.99
C ILE A 66 -8.58 9.18 0.04
N LEU A 67 -8.93 9.23 -1.25
CA LEU A 67 -8.50 8.23 -2.24
C LEU A 67 -6.98 8.16 -2.39
N VAL A 68 -6.30 9.31 -2.45
CA VAL A 68 -4.84 9.38 -2.52
C VAL A 68 -4.21 8.81 -1.25
N SER A 69 -4.74 9.16 -0.09
CA SER A 69 -4.22 8.64 1.19
C SER A 69 -4.39 7.12 1.34
N LEU A 70 -5.51 6.56 0.85
CA LEU A 70 -5.73 5.11 0.80
C LEU A 70 -4.74 4.43 -0.14
N ALA A 71 -4.52 5.00 -1.33
CA ALA A 71 -3.58 4.47 -2.30
C ALA A 71 -2.12 4.52 -1.79
N THR A 72 -1.72 5.59 -1.09
CA THR A 72 -0.38 5.69 -0.49
C THR A 72 -0.21 4.71 0.68
N LEU A 73 -1.20 4.55 1.55
CA LEU A 73 -1.18 3.53 2.61
C LEU A 73 -1.03 2.12 2.02
N ALA A 74 -1.80 1.78 0.98
CA ALA A 74 -1.69 0.50 0.30
C ALA A 74 -0.32 0.29 -0.34
N PHE A 75 0.26 1.33 -0.94
CA PHE A 75 1.61 1.28 -1.50
C PHE A 75 2.68 1.01 -0.45
N VAL A 76 2.62 1.70 0.69
CA VAL A 76 3.56 1.52 1.80
C VAL A 76 3.43 0.12 2.38
N ASP A 77 2.21 -0.39 2.58
CA ASP A 77 1.97 -1.75 3.08
C ASP A 77 2.50 -2.83 2.12
N MET A 78 2.37 -2.64 0.80
CA MET A 78 3.00 -3.55 -0.17
C MET A 78 4.54 -3.53 -0.08
N LEU A 79 5.13 -2.34 0.08
CA LEU A 79 6.58 -2.20 0.26
C LEU A 79 7.08 -2.88 1.53
N THR A 80 6.36 -2.75 2.64
CA THR A 80 6.72 -3.39 3.91
C THR A 80 6.63 -4.91 3.80
N ILE A 81 5.58 -5.44 3.16
CA ILE A 81 5.43 -6.88 2.91
C ILE A 81 6.56 -7.43 2.03
N GLU A 82 6.92 -6.73 0.94
CA GLU A 82 8.04 -7.14 0.09
C GLU A 82 9.38 -7.15 0.86
N LYS A 83 9.63 -6.12 1.68
CA LYS A 83 10.83 -6.06 2.53
C LYS A 83 10.86 -7.21 3.54
N MET A 84 9.72 -7.52 4.17
CA MET A 84 9.60 -8.66 5.10
C MET A 84 9.82 -9.99 4.40
N ALA A 85 9.27 -10.18 3.20
CA ALA A 85 9.45 -11.38 2.41
C ALA A 85 10.92 -11.61 2.03
N LYS A 86 11.63 -10.56 1.60
CA LYS A 86 13.07 -10.62 1.27
C LYS A 86 13.94 -10.89 2.51
N LYS A 87 13.52 -10.45 3.69
CA LYS A 87 14.25 -10.64 4.96
C LYS A 87 14.06 -12.03 5.56
N LYS A 88 13.13 -12.86 5.06
CA LYS A 88 13.00 -14.25 5.52
C LYS A 88 14.31 -15.01 5.20
N GLN A 89 15.18 -15.12 6.21
CA GLN A 89 16.37 -15.96 6.12
C GLN A 89 15.93 -17.40 5.83
N VAL A 90 16.66 -18.07 4.95
CA VAL A 90 16.54 -19.51 4.72
C VAL A 90 17.08 -20.22 5.96
N ILE A 91 16.31 -20.24 7.05
CA ILE A 91 16.69 -20.91 8.29
C ILE A 91 16.55 -22.41 8.03
N GLY A 92 17.69 -23.10 8.04
CA GLY A 92 17.73 -24.56 8.00
C GLY A 92 17.39 -25.15 6.63
N ARG A 93 18.24 -24.91 5.61
CA ARG A 93 18.35 -25.95 4.57
C ARG A 93 18.70 -27.25 5.32
N PRO A 94 17.92 -28.33 5.18
CA PRO A 94 18.23 -29.57 5.85
C PRO A 94 19.66 -29.97 5.48
N LYS A 95 20.48 -30.30 6.49
CA LYS A 95 21.86 -30.74 6.26
C LYS A 95 21.83 -31.85 5.20
N PRO A 96 22.70 -31.80 4.17
CA PRO A 96 22.76 -32.84 3.16
C PRO A 96 22.94 -34.19 3.84
N LYS A 97 22.12 -35.18 3.43
CA LYS A 97 22.15 -36.53 3.99
C LYS A 97 23.58 -37.07 3.83
N PRO A 98 24.21 -37.61 4.89
CA PRO A 98 25.57 -38.14 4.78
C PRO A 98 25.62 -39.18 3.68
N ARG A 99 26.54 -39.01 2.73
CA ARG A 99 26.80 -39.98 1.65
C ARG A 99 27.30 -41.25 2.33
N ARG A 100 26.49 -42.31 2.34
CA ARG A 100 26.96 -43.62 2.80
C ARG A 100 28.18 -43.99 1.96
N ALA A 101 29.30 -44.29 2.61
CA ALA A 101 30.49 -44.80 1.96
C ALA A 101 30.06 -45.98 1.08
N LYS A 102 30.27 -45.84 -0.24
CA LYS A 102 30.00 -46.92 -1.18
C LYS A 102 30.98 -48.02 -0.81
N ASN A 103 30.45 -49.14 -0.31
CA ASN A 103 31.23 -50.31 0.03
C ASN A 103 31.86 -50.83 -1.27
N ASN A 104 33.12 -50.45 -1.51
CA ASN A 104 33.90 -51.02 -2.60
C ASN A 104 34.41 -52.37 -2.08
N LYS A 105 33.73 -53.44 -2.52
CA LYS A 105 34.31 -54.78 -2.56
C LYS A 105 35.46 -54.81 -3.56
#